data_AF-A0A1I7ZS75-F1
#
_entry.id   AF-A0A1I7ZS75-F1
#
_cell.length_a   1.000
_cell.length_b   1.000
_cell.length_c   1.000
_cell.angle_alpha   90.00
_cell.angle_beta   90.00
_cell.angle_gamma   90.00
#
_symmetry.space_group_name_H-M   'P 1'
#
loop_
_entity.id
_entity.type
_entity.pdbx_description
1 polymer ?
#
loop_
_entity_poly.entity_id
_entity_poly.type
_entity_poly.pdbx_seq_one_letter_code
_entity_poly.pdbx_strand_id
1 'polypeptide(L)'
;MDQRLDTKNKWSDDAVFLLLFSYIILLGIVAFAGSYTYVSYMTYDDTSKPCDTNAYLDKAFSYHERDLSHFNYMLRQWIRGAHKVRYWGPSRDTASEQLNNRIKDAEALQRKLSGGENYEDLKDSALLQVHLTQKQDKFYEQPMSAIERYLKAVNMDRAFVLEKFLADFIAHPRKASEAILNKTLAEFDLKVDELKEITHAEYHEPIDTFWSDLKQNSTPGILKSCLPVDAGAELIREEYKTMIDLRVTECVPIGEQKWELDNKQLVLVSAMVWICLMITMTPIAFWCFGKSFW
;
A
#
# COMPACT_ATOMS: atom_id res chain seq x y z
N MET A 1 -37.92 -49.35 -54.64
CA MET A 1 -36.73 -49.84 -53.91
C MET A 1 -35.95 -48.61 -53.50
N ASP A 2 -36.21 -48.08 -52.30
CA ASP A 2 -35.52 -46.92 -51.76
C ASP A 2 -34.27 -47.37 -51.00
N GLN A 3 -33.09 -47.12 -51.58
CA GLN A 3 -31.82 -47.20 -50.87
C GLN A 3 -31.68 -45.94 -50.00
N ARG A 4 -32.06 -46.06 -48.73
CA ARG A 4 -31.74 -45.06 -47.71
C ARG A 4 -30.24 -45.13 -47.46
N LEU A 5 -29.47 -44.28 -48.15
CA LEU A 5 -28.04 -44.09 -47.92
C LEU A 5 -27.85 -43.51 -46.52
N ASP A 6 -27.57 -44.39 -45.57
CA ASP A 6 -27.21 -44.02 -44.20
C ASP A 6 -25.73 -43.63 -44.19
N THR A 7 -25.41 -42.46 -44.76
CA THR A 7 -24.08 -41.86 -44.67
C THR A 7 -23.89 -41.28 -43.27
N LYS A 8 -23.70 -42.16 -42.29
CA LYS A 8 -23.27 -41.77 -40.95
C LYS A 8 -21.83 -41.24 -41.09
N ASN A 9 -21.68 -39.93 -41.20
CA ASN A 9 -20.39 -39.25 -41.31
C ASN A 9 -19.55 -39.57 -40.06
N LYS A 10 -18.72 -40.60 -40.15
CA LYS A 10 -17.74 -40.94 -39.14
C LYS A 10 -16.69 -39.83 -39.14
N TRP A 11 -16.57 -39.13 -38.03
CA TRP A 11 -15.54 -38.11 -37.87
C TRP A 11 -14.17 -38.77 -37.98
N SER A 12 -13.26 -38.16 -38.74
CA SER A 12 -11.86 -38.60 -38.76
C SER A 12 -11.26 -38.43 -37.35
N ASP A 13 -10.43 -39.37 -36.91
CA ASP A 13 -9.75 -39.31 -35.62
C ASP A 13 -8.95 -37.99 -35.47
N ASP A 14 -8.41 -37.47 -36.57
CA ASP A 14 -7.72 -36.17 -36.63
C ASP A 14 -8.62 -35.01 -36.21
N ALA A 15 -9.91 -35.05 -36.58
CA ALA A 15 -10.86 -34.01 -36.23
C ALA A 15 -11.18 -34.01 -34.73
N VAL A 16 -11.28 -35.20 -34.12
CA VAL A 16 -11.48 -35.34 -32.66
C VAL A 16 -10.26 -34.83 -31.91
N PHE A 17 -9.06 -35.17 -32.38
CA PHE A 17 -7.82 -34.69 -31.77
C PHE A 17 -7.71 -33.16 -31.83
N LEU A 18 -8.00 -32.54 -32.99
CA LEU A 18 -8.00 -31.09 -33.14
C LEU A 18 -9.05 -30.40 -32.24
N LEU A 19 -10.23 -31.01 -32.06
CA LEU A 19 -11.25 -30.51 -31.14
C LEU A 19 -10.81 -30.57 -29.69
N LEU A 20 -10.24 -31.69 -29.23
CA LEU A 20 -9.72 -31.82 -27.87
C LEU A 20 -8.56 -30.86 -27.61
N PHE A 21 -7.65 -30.72 -28.58
CA PHE A 21 -6.53 -29.79 -28.48
C PHE A 21 -6.99 -28.32 -28.41
N SER A 22 -7.90 -27.92 -29.30
CA SER A 22 -8.46 -26.57 -29.29
C SER A 22 -9.23 -26.27 -27.99
N TYR A 23 -9.95 -27.26 -27.45
CA TYR A 23 -10.61 -27.15 -26.16
C TYR A 23 -9.65 -26.92 -25.00
N ILE A 24 -8.54 -27.66 -24.93
CA ILE A 24 -7.51 -27.49 -23.89
C ILE A 24 -6.89 -26.08 -23.97
N ILE A 25 -6.60 -25.61 -25.18
CA ILE A 25 -6.08 -24.25 -25.41
C ILE A 25 -7.09 -23.20 -24.95
N LEU A 26 -8.37 -23.35 -25.31
CA LEU A 26 -9.42 -22.40 -24.93
C LEU A 26 -9.54 -22.29 -23.40
N LEU A 27 -9.51 -23.42 -22.69
CA LEU A 27 -9.50 -23.43 -21.22
C LEU A 27 -8.29 -22.70 -20.65
N GLY A 28 -7.11 -22.86 -21.26
CA GLY A 28 -5.90 -22.15 -20.87
C GLY A 28 -6.03 -20.63 -21.03
N ILE A 29 -6.58 -20.19 -22.16
CA ILE A 29 -6.83 -18.76 -22.43
C ILE A 29 -7.84 -18.20 -21.43
N VAL A 30 -8.95 -18.89 -21.18
CA VAL A 30 -9.97 -18.47 -20.20
C VAL A 30 -9.40 -18.40 -18.79
N ALA A 31 -8.64 -19.41 -18.37
CA ALA A 31 -7.99 -19.42 -17.06
C ALA A 31 -7.00 -18.26 -16.89
N PHE A 32 -6.17 -18.00 -17.90
CA PHE A 32 -5.21 -16.90 -17.87
C PHE A 32 -5.92 -15.53 -17.86
N ALA A 33 -6.89 -15.32 -18.75
CA ALA A 33 -7.64 -14.07 -18.82
C ALA A 33 -8.41 -13.79 -17.52
N GLY A 34 -9.10 -14.80 -16.98
CA GLY A 34 -9.83 -14.69 -15.71
C GLY A 34 -8.90 -14.40 -14.53
N SER A 35 -7.75 -15.09 -14.46
CA SER A 35 -6.75 -14.85 -13.42
C SER A 35 -6.13 -13.46 -13.54
N TYR A 36 -5.81 -13.02 -14.77
CA TYR A 36 -5.30 -11.68 -15.03
C TYR A 36 -6.29 -10.62 -14.59
N THR A 37 -7.56 -10.70 -15.02
CA THR A 37 -8.61 -9.75 -14.62
C THR A 37 -8.80 -9.73 -13.11
N TYR A 38 -8.85 -10.89 -12.45
CA TYR A 38 -8.98 -10.98 -11.00
C TYR A 38 -7.82 -10.30 -10.28
N VAL A 39 -6.58 -10.62 -10.66
CA VAL A 39 -5.42 -10.04 -10.00
C VAL A 39 -5.30 -8.55 -10.32
N SER A 40 -5.51 -8.13 -11.57
CA SER A 40 -5.55 -6.71 -11.94
C SER A 40 -6.56 -5.94 -11.10
N TYR A 41 -7.75 -6.49 -10.86
CA TYR A 41 -8.76 -5.88 -10.01
C TYR A 41 -8.31 -5.81 -8.54
N MET A 42 -7.72 -6.87 -7.99
CA MET A 42 -7.21 -6.89 -6.61
C MET A 42 -6.03 -5.93 -6.38
N THR A 43 -5.26 -5.65 -7.44
CA THR A 43 -4.15 -4.67 -7.40
C THR A 43 -4.55 -3.28 -7.90
N TYR A 44 -5.82 -3.09 -8.29
CA TYR A 44 -6.27 -1.83 -8.85
C TYR A 44 -6.45 -0.81 -7.73
N ASP A 45 -5.61 0.22 -7.77
CA ASP A 45 -5.78 1.41 -6.95
C ASP A 45 -6.54 2.46 -7.77
N ASP A 46 -7.74 2.83 -7.31
CA ASP A 46 -8.46 3.96 -7.88
C ASP A 46 -7.74 5.26 -7.52
N THR A 47 -6.82 5.69 -8.38
CA THR A 47 -6.06 6.93 -8.18
C THR A 47 -6.81 8.20 -8.61
N SER A 48 -8.11 8.12 -8.90
CA SER A 48 -8.88 9.32 -9.25
C SER A 48 -9.07 10.25 -8.05
N LYS A 49 -8.98 11.56 -8.29
CA LYS A 49 -9.25 12.60 -7.30
C LYS A 49 -10.77 12.65 -7.02
N PRO A 50 -11.22 12.45 -5.77
CA PRO A 50 -12.62 12.65 -5.42
C PRO A 50 -13.06 14.11 -5.66
N CYS A 51 -14.32 14.32 -6.02
CA CYS A 51 -14.85 15.67 -6.22
C CYS A 51 -15.03 16.45 -4.91
N ASP A 52 -15.27 15.75 -3.80
CA ASP A 52 -15.39 16.33 -2.47
C ASP A 52 -14.03 16.42 -1.77
N THR A 53 -13.71 17.59 -1.19
CA THR A 53 -12.40 17.83 -0.56
C THR A 53 -12.17 16.95 0.66
N ASN A 54 -13.20 16.66 1.46
CA ASN A 54 -13.04 15.77 2.62
C ASN A 54 -12.79 14.34 2.16
N ALA A 55 -13.54 13.86 1.18
CA ALA A 55 -13.33 12.55 0.58
C ALA A 55 -11.93 12.43 -0.05
N TYR A 56 -11.42 13.50 -0.67
CA TYR A 56 -10.06 13.57 -1.17
C TYR A 56 -9.02 13.45 -0.05
N LEU A 57 -9.16 14.23 1.03
CA LEU A 57 -8.25 14.18 2.19
C LEU A 57 -8.27 12.79 2.83
N ASP A 58 -9.46 12.24 3.10
CA ASP A 58 -9.64 10.92 3.71
C ASP A 58 -9.01 9.81 2.84
N LYS A 59 -9.14 9.92 1.51
CA LYS A 59 -8.50 9.01 0.56
C LYS A 59 -6.97 9.15 0.57
N ALA A 60 -6.44 10.38 0.58
CA ALA A 60 -5.00 10.63 0.66
C ALA A 60 -4.39 10.05 1.95
N PHE A 61 -5.07 10.20 3.08
CA PHE A 61 -4.67 9.60 4.37
C PHE A 61 -4.67 8.08 4.32
N SER A 62 -5.72 7.47 3.77
CA SER A 62 -5.79 6.02 3.63
C SER A 62 -4.64 5.46 2.79
N TYR A 63 -4.26 6.14 1.71
CA TYR A 63 -3.09 5.75 0.91
C TYR A 63 -1.79 5.86 1.69
N HIS A 64 -1.60 6.95 2.44
CA HIS A 64 -0.40 7.14 3.24
C HIS A 64 -0.26 6.10 4.36
N GLU A 65 -1.32 5.80 5.11
CA GLU A 65 -1.30 4.76 6.15
C GLU A 65 -0.91 3.40 5.56
N ARG A 66 -1.44 3.07 4.39
CA ARG A 66 -1.12 1.84 3.67
C ARG A 66 0.33 1.82 3.18
N ASP A 67 0.84 2.92 2.65
CA ASP A 67 2.23 3.02 2.19
C ASP A 67 3.22 2.94 3.36
N LEU A 68 2.91 3.58 4.49
CA LEU A 68 3.67 3.47 5.74
C LEU A 68 3.66 2.03 6.26
N SER A 69 2.53 1.34 6.17
CA SER A 69 2.41 -0.09 6.50
C SER A 69 3.31 -0.96 5.61
N HIS A 70 3.34 -0.70 4.31
CA HIS A 70 4.24 -1.38 3.36
C HIS A 70 5.72 -1.08 3.66
N PHE A 71 6.05 0.17 3.99
CA PHE A 71 7.39 0.59 4.39
C PHE A 71 7.85 -0.20 5.62
N ASN A 72 7.01 -0.25 6.66
CA ASN A 72 7.26 -1.00 7.89
C ASN A 72 7.48 -2.49 7.63
N TYR A 73 6.67 -3.09 6.76
CA TYR A 73 6.84 -4.48 6.35
C TYR A 73 8.22 -4.73 5.72
N MET A 74 8.61 -3.92 4.72
CA MET A 74 9.91 -4.10 4.06
C MET A 74 11.08 -3.90 5.01
N LEU A 75 11.01 -2.86 5.84
CA LEU A 75 12.01 -2.61 6.88
C LEU A 75 12.15 -3.82 7.80
N ARG A 76 11.03 -4.37 8.28
CA ARG A 76 11.03 -5.55 9.16
C ARG A 76 11.63 -6.78 8.49
N GLN A 77 11.29 -7.04 7.23
CA GLN A 77 11.85 -8.17 6.47
C GLN A 77 13.37 -8.04 6.32
N TRP A 78 13.84 -6.82 6.07
CA TRP A 78 15.27 -6.53 6.01
C TRP A 78 15.96 -6.75 7.37
N ILE A 79 15.37 -6.29 8.47
CA ILE A 79 15.93 -6.47 9.83
C ILE A 79 16.01 -7.95 10.21
N ARG A 80 14.95 -8.73 9.93
CA ARG A 80 14.94 -10.18 10.15
C ARG A 80 15.97 -10.93 9.31
N GLY A 81 16.47 -10.31 8.24
CA GLY A 81 17.30 -11.00 7.26
C GLY A 81 16.54 -12.10 6.53
N ALA A 82 15.21 -12.00 6.40
CA ALA A 82 14.36 -13.02 5.78
C ALA A 82 14.72 -13.28 4.30
N HIS A 83 15.42 -12.35 3.65
CA HIS A 83 15.98 -12.51 2.31
C HIS A 83 17.27 -13.39 2.24
N LYS A 84 17.76 -13.94 3.35
CA LYS A 84 18.98 -14.80 3.39
C LYS A 84 18.83 -16.17 2.72
N VAL A 85 17.68 -16.51 2.14
CA VAL A 85 17.48 -17.80 1.44
C VAL A 85 18.36 -17.93 0.18
N ARG A 86 18.90 -16.82 -0.34
CA ARG A 86 20.10 -16.83 -1.19
C ARG A 86 21.25 -16.22 -0.39
N TYR A 87 22.42 -16.84 -0.47
CA TYR A 87 23.66 -16.65 0.31
C TYR A 87 24.16 -15.20 0.59
N TRP A 88 23.48 -14.15 0.13
CA TRP A 88 23.78 -12.76 0.38
C TRP A 88 22.48 -12.02 0.72
N GLY A 89 22.29 -11.71 2.00
CA GLY A 89 21.21 -10.78 2.39
C GLY A 89 21.44 -9.40 1.76
N PRO A 90 20.38 -8.64 1.43
CA PRO A 90 20.53 -7.32 0.83
C PRO A 90 21.41 -6.42 1.70
N SER A 91 22.38 -5.76 1.06
CA SER A 91 23.28 -4.81 1.73
C SER A 91 22.48 -3.65 2.33
N ARG A 92 23.10 -2.88 3.23
CA ARG A 92 22.49 -1.65 3.78
C ARG A 92 22.09 -0.69 2.65
N ASP A 93 22.94 -0.58 1.63
CA ASP A 93 22.69 0.29 0.47
C ASP A 93 21.50 -0.20 -0.37
N THR A 94 21.43 -1.50 -0.68
CA THR A 94 20.30 -2.06 -1.45
C THR A 94 18.98 -1.93 -0.67
N ALA A 95 19.01 -2.09 0.65
CA ALA A 95 17.81 -1.91 1.47
C ALA A 95 17.34 -0.45 1.52
N SER A 96 18.29 0.48 1.68
CA SER A 96 18.02 1.91 1.61
C SER A 96 17.48 2.33 0.25
N GLU A 97 18.04 1.81 -0.85
CA GLU A 97 17.54 2.03 -2.22
C GLU A 97 16.10 1.52 -2.39
N GLN A 98 15.81 0.30 -1.90
CA GLN A 98 14.45 -0.26 -1.96
C GLN A 98 13.45 0.58 -1.17
N LEU A 99 13.80 1.01 0.05
CA LEU A 99 12.96 1.88 0.86
C LEU A 99 12.76 3.25 0.20
N ASN A 100 13.82 3.85 -0.35
CA ASN A 100 13.76 5.12 -1.07
C ASN A 100 12.89 5.03 -2.33
N ASN A 101 12.94 3.92 -3.06
CA ASN A 101 12.05 3.71 -4.21
C ASN A 101 10.59 3.64 -3.77
N ARG A 102 10.28 3.04 -2.61
CA ARG A 102 8.91 3.08 -2.07
C ARG A 102 8.45 4.45 -1.67
N ILE A 103 9.31 5.24 -1.01
CA ILE A 103 9.00 6.62 -0.67
C ILE A 103 8.66 7.40 -1.94
N LYS A 104 9.46 7.24 -3.01
CA LYS A 104 9.19 7.89 -4.31
C LYS A 104 7.88 7.42 -4.95
N ASP A 105 7.57 6.13 -4.89
CA ASP A 105 6.31 5.58 -5.39
C ASP A 105 5.11 6.18 -4.64
N ALA A 106 5.20 6.28 -3.31
CA ALA A 106 4.18 6.87 -2.46
C ALA A 106 4.00 8.38 -2.75
N GLU A 107 5.09 9.13 -2.87
CA GLU A 107 5.05 10.55 -3.28
C GLU A 107 4.43 10.73 -4.67
N ALA A 108 4.78 9.86 -5.63
CA ALA A 108 4.21 9.90 -6.98
C ALA A 108 2.71 9.58 -6.97
N LEU A 109 2.27 8.63 -6.13
CA LEU A 109 0.87 8.30 -5.94
C LEU A 109 0.09 9.48 -5.36
N GLN A 110 0.63 10.14 -4.34
CA GLN A 110 0.02 11.34 -3.73
C GLN A 110 -0.10 12.50 -4.75
N ARG A 111 0.94 12.76 -5.55
CA ARG A 111 0.89 13.74 -6.65
C ARG A 111 -0.13 13.38 -7.73
N LYS A 112 -0.33 12.09 -7.99
CA LYS A 112 -1.34 11.64 -8.95
C LYS A 112 -2.75 11.89 -8.40
N LEU A 113 -2.96 11.61 -7.11
CA LEU A 113 -4.24 11.85 -6.42
C LEU A 113 -4.62 13.32 -6.36
N SER A 114 -3.65 14.23 -6.21
CA SER A 114 -3.90 15.67 -6.25
C SER A 114 -4.31 16.18 -7.64
N GLY A 115 -4.19 15.36 -8.69
CA GLY A 115 -4.41 15.76 -10.07
C GLY A 115 -3.18 16.44 -10.70
N GLY A 116 -1.99 16.22 -10.15
CA GLY A 116 -0.75 16.90 -10.55
C GLY A 116 -0.54 18.26 -9.88
N GLU A 117 -1.47 18.66 -9.01
CA GLU A 117 -1.35 19.82 -8.11
C GLU A 117 -0.32 19.55 -7.00
N ASN A 118 0.20 20.61 -6.36
CA ASN A 118 1.28 20.46 -5.38
C ASN A 118 0.75 19.74 -4.13
N TYR A 119 1.59 18.91 -3.50
CA TYR A 119 1.20 18.25 -2.25
C TYR A 119 0.88 19.26 -1.14
N GLU A 120 1.53 20.44 -1.16
CA GLU A 120 1.22 21.54 -0.22
C GLU A 120 -0.26 21.93 -0.25
N ASP A 121 -0.95 21.70 -1.37
CA ASP A 121 -2.37 21.98 -1.53
C ASP A 121 -3.26 21.12 -0.59
N LEU A 122 -2.80 19.94 -0.15
CA LEU A 122 -3.53 19.10 0.84
C LEU A 122 -3.64 19.80 2.19
N LYS A 123 -2.50 20.25 2.72
CA LYS A 123 -2.41 20.92 4.01
C LYS A 123 -3.14 22.26 3.98
N ASP A 124 -2.97 23.03 2.90
CA ASP A 124 -3.61 24.32 2.74
C ASP A 124 -5.13 24.17 2.57
N SER A 125 -5.60 23.14 1.85
CA SER A 125 -7.02 22.79 1.76
C SER A 125 -7.60 22.41 3.12
N ALA A 126 -6.89 21.59 3.91
CA ALA A 126 -7.33 21.21 5.24
C ALA A 126 -7.38 22.41 6.20
N LEU A 127 -6.39 23.32 6.13
CA LEU A 127 -6.36 24.54 6.93
C LEU A 127 -7.52 25.48 6.58
N LEU A 128 -7.81 25.63 5.27
CA LEU A 128 -8.96 26.41 4.81
C LEU A 128 -10.28 25.85 5.37
N GLN A 129 -10.43 24.54 5.45
CA GLN A 129 -11.61 23.91 6.05
C GLN A 129 -11.74 24.20 7.54
N VAL A 130 -10.63 24.22 8.29
CA VAL A 130 -10.63 24.63 9.71
C VAL A 130 -11.20 26.04 9.84
N HIS A 131 -10.69 27.00 9.05
CA HIS A 131 -11.17 28.37 9.05
C HIS A 131 -12.64 28.51 8.66
N LEU A 132 -13.07 27.82 7.61
CA LEU A 132 -14.47 27.87 7.15
C LEU A 132 -15.43 27.30 8.19
N THR A 133 -15.05 26.22 8.85
CA THR A 133 -15.94 25.53 9.80
C THR A 133 -16.06 26.30 11.11
N GLN A 134 -14.97 26.91 11.59
CA GLN A 134 -14.99 27.78 12.77
C GLN A 134 -15.86 29.02 12.56
N LYS A 135 -15.83 29.63 11.37
CA LYS A 135 -16.64 30.83 11.08
C LYS A 135 -18.15 30.55 10.99
N GLN A 136 -18.56 29.29 10.83
CA GLN A 136 -19.95 28.94 10.60
C GLN A 136 -20.74 28.67 11.89
N ASP A 137 -20.16 28.91 13.09
CA ASP A 137 -20.79 28.66 14.42
C ASP A 137 -21.54 27.32 14.48
N LYS A 138 -20.95 26.29 13.86
CA LYS A 138 -21.55 24.95 13.81
C LYS A 138 -21.25 24.16 15.08
N PHE A 139 -22.00 23.09 15.30
CA PHE A 139 -21.77 22.13 16.38
C PHE A 139 -20.30 21.70 16.48
N TYR A 140 -19.81 21.55 17.72
CA TYR A 140 -18.43 21.22 18.12
C TYR A 140 -17.75 20.09 17.30
N GLU A 141 -18.51 19.11 16.82
CA GLU A 141 -17.99 17.97 16.05
C GLU A 141 -17.39 18.35 14.68
N GLN A 142 -17.92 19.39 14.02
CA GLN A 142 -17.45 19.74 12.67
C GLN A 142 -16.07 20.44 12.68
N PRO A 143 -15.81 21.44 13.54
CA PRO A 143 -14.48 22.03 13.66
C PRO A 143 -13.42 21.00 14.02
N MET A 144 -13.72 20.09 14.97
CA MET A 144 -12.75 19.06 15.38
C MET A 144 -12.39 18.11 14.23
N SER A 145 -13.36 17.67 13.43
CA SER A 145 -13.07 16.82 12.26
C SER A 145 -12.17 17.52 11.23
N ALA A 146 -12.34 18.83 11.00
CA ALA A 146 -11.47 19.59 10.11
C ALA A 146 -10.04 19.74 10.70
N ILE A 147 -9.95 19.98 12.00
CA ILE A 147 -8.68 20.05 12.75
C ILE A 147 -7.92 18.72 12.64
N GLU A 148 -8.59 17.59 12.86
CA GLU A 148 -7.99 16.26 12.74
C GLU A 148 -7.43 16.01 11.33
N ARG A 149 -8.17 16.39 10.27
CA ARG A 149 -7.67 16.27 8.89
C ARG A 149 -6.43 17.12 8.66
N TYR A 150 -6.39 18.35 9.17
CA TYR A 150 -5.20 19.18 9.07
C TYR A 150 -4.01 18.54 9.80
N LEU A 151 -4.20 18.06 11.04
CA LEU A 151 -3.16 17.38 11.80
C LEU A 151 -2.66 16.12 11.11
N LYS A 152 -3.54 15.34 10.48
CA LYS A 152 -3.16 14.19 9.64
C LYS A 152 -2.31 14.62 8.44
N ALA A 153 -2.67 15.71 7.75
CA ALA A 153 -1.89 16.22 6.62
C ALA A 153 -0.48 16.68 7.04
N VAL A 154 -0.36 17.36 8.18
CA VAL A 154 0.94 17.73 8.77
C VAL A 154 1.73 16.48 9.16
N ASN A 155 1.07 15.46 9.72
CA ASN A 155 1.71 14.22 10.13
C ASN A 155 2.23 13.40 8.95
N MET A 156 1.53 13.39 7.81
CA MET A 156 2.00 12.73 6.60
C MET A 156 3.37 13.27 6.15
N ASP A 157 3.54 14.61 6.14
CA ASP A 157 4.83 15.24 5.82
C ASP A 157 5.92 14.83 6.82
N ARG A 158 5.57 14.85 8.11
CA ARG A 158 6.46 14.41 9.19
C ARG A 158 6.90 12.96 8.99
N ALA A 159 5.98 12.07 8.64
CA ALA A 159 6.25 10.66 8.38
C ALA A 159 7.17 10.49 7.16
N PHE A 160 6.92 11.17 6.03
CA PHE A 160 7.80 11.11 4.87
C PHE A 160 9.23 11.59 5.17
N VAL A 161 9.39 12.64 5.97
CA VAL A 161 10.72 13.09 6.44
C VAL A 161 11.41 11.99 7.24
N LEU A 162 10.68 11.35 8.16
CA LEU A 162 11.22 10.26 8.98
C LEU A 162 11.55 9.01 8.16
N GLU A 163 10.74 8.67 7.16
CA GLU A 163 11.01 7.54 6.25
C GLU A 163 12.30 7.78 5.45
N LYS A 164 12.47 8.98 4.89
CA LYS A 164 13.70 9.37 4.17
C LYS A 164 14.90 9.36 5.10
N PHE A 165 14.77 9.95 6.28
CA PHE A 165 15.82 9.94 7.29
C PHE A 165 16.22 8.51 7.64
N LEU A 166 15.25 7.61 7.86
CA LEU A 166 15.51 6.22 8.22
C LEU A 166 16.17 5.44 7.07
N ALA A 167 15.71 5.62 5.83
CA ALA A 167 16.34 5.03 4.66
C ALA A 167 17.80 5.50 4.51
N ASP A 168 18.06 6.80 4.68
CA ASP A 168 19.41 7.36 4.62
C ASP A 168 20.27 6.92 5.82
N PHE A 169 19.70 6.82 7.01
CA PHE A 169 20.36 6.34 8.21
C PHE A 169 20.76 4.86 8.07
N ILE A 170 19.94 4.03 7.40
CA ILE A 170 20.31 2.66 7.08
C ILE A 170 21.57 2.63 6.20
N ALA A 171 21.64 3.38 5.11
CA ALA A 171 22.83 3.40 4.24
C ALA A 171 24.04 4.08 4.92
N HIS A 172 23.83 5.22 5.57
CA HIS A 172 24.88 6.12 6.04
C HIS A 172 24.59 6.74 7.43
N PRO A 173 24.67 5.97 8.54
CA PRO A 173 24.34 6.45 9.89
C PRO A 173 25.11 7.70 10.32
N ARG A 174 26.36 7.86 9.83
CA ARG A 174 27.24 8.99 10.18
C ARG A 174 26.86 10.29 9.47
N LYS A 175 26.17 10.22 8.33
CA LYS A 175 25.72 11.39 7.57
C LYS A 175 24.37 11.91 8.08
N ALA A 176 23.55 11.03 8.64
CA ALA A 176 22.28 11.36 9.24
C ALA A 176 22.49 12.09 10.58
N SER A 177 22.34 13.42 10.54
CA SER A 177 22.55 14.28 11.69
C SER A 177 21.27 14.41 12.52
N GLU A 178 21.38 14.10 13.81
CA GLU A 178 20.33 14.33 14.79
C GLU A 178 19.88 15.79 14.84
N ALA A 179 20.82 16.74 14.70
CA ALA A 179 20.49 18.16 14.72
C ALA A 179 19.62 18.57 13.52
N ILE A 180 19.84 17.95 12.35
CA ILE A 180 19.00 18.18 11.17
C ILE A 180 17.61 17.59 11.42
N LEU A 181 17.54 16.34 11.90
CA LEU A 181 16.26 15.70 12.22
C LEU A 181 15.48 16.51 13.25
N ASN A 182 16.11 16.91 14.35
CA ASN A 182 15.50 17.70 15.41
C ASN A 182 14.94 19.02 14.89
N LYS A 183 15.74 19.74 14.08
CA LYS A 183 15.30 20.99 13.46
C LYS A 183 14.07 20.76 12.58
N THR A 184 14.10 19.76 11.70
CA THR A 184 12.99 19.48 10.79
C THR A 184 11.74 18.99 11.54
N LEU A 185 11.89 18.20 12.61
CA LEU A 185 10.75 17.77 13.43
C LEU A 185 10.09 18.95 14.16
N ALA A 186 10.90 19.88 14.67
CA ALA A 186 10.41 21.09 15.33
C ALA A 186 9.58 21.99 14.41
N GLU A 187 9.87 22.01 13.10
CA GLU A 187 9.06 22.75 12.10
C GLU A 187 7.63 22.20 12.00
N PHE A 188 7.40 20.91 12.30
CA PHE A 188 6.04 20.34 12.34
C PHE A 188 5.32 20.68 13.64
N ASP A 189 6.01 20.62 14.79
CA ASP A 189 5.42 21.03 16.06
C ASP A 189 5.03 22.53 16.02
N LEU A 190 5.84 23.38 15.37
CA LEU A 190 5.50 24.79 15.15
C LEU A 190 4.18 24.97 14.38
N LYS A 191 3.94 24.19 13.33
CA LYS A 191 2.67 24.25 12.56
C LYS A 191 1.45 23.88 13.43
N VAL A 192 1.63 22.97 14.37
CA VAL A 192 0.57 22.58 15.33
C VAL A 192 0.34 23.69 16.35
N ASP A 193 1.40 24.39 16.78
CA ASP A 193 1.27 25.57 17.63
C ASP A 193 0.55 26.72 16.88
N GLU A 194 0.89 26.99 15.63
CA GLU A 194 0.19 27.95 14.76
C GLU A 194 -1.30 27.60 14.60
N LEU A 195 -1.64 26.31 14.46
CA LEU A 195 -3.03 25.84 14.44
C LEU A 195 -3.76 26.16 15.76
N LYS A 196 -3.10 25.99 16.92
CA LYS A 196 -3.69 26.34 18.22
C LYS A 196 -3.96 27.83 18.33
N GLU A 197 -3.08 28.69 17.81
CA GLU A 197 -3.29 30.14 17.84
C GLU A 197 -4.55 30.59 17.09
N ILE A 198 -4.91 29.91 16.00
CA ILE A 198 -6.10 30.24 15.19
C ILE A 198 -7.36 29.48 15.61
N THR A 199 -7.26 28.52 16.54
CA THR A 199 -8.39 27.72 17.03
C THR A 199 -8.85 28.15 18.41
N HIS A 200 -10.13 27.90 18.73
CA HIS A 200 -10.65 28.19 20.06
C HIS A 200 -9.94 27.33 21.13
N ALA A 201 -9.76 27.90 22.32
CA ALA A 201 -9.03 27.26 23.43
C ALA A 201 -9.62 25.89 23.85
N GLU A 202 -10.92 25.66 23.62
CA GLU A 202 -11.58 24.38 23.87
C GLU A 202 -11.05 23.22 23.01
N TYR A 203 -10.34 23.50 21.91
CA TYR A 203 -9.73 22.48 21.06
C TYR A 203 -8.25 22.23 21.37
N HIS A 204 -7.60 23.03 22.23
CA HIS A 204 -6.14 22.93 22.43
C HIS A 204 -5.72 21.59 23.05
N GLU A 205 -6.39 21.14 24.10
CA GLU A 205 -6.12 19.83 24.73
C GLU A 205 -6.43 18.64 23.77
N PRO A 206 -7.58 18.62 23.06
CA PRO A 206 -7.82 17.65 22.00
C PRO A 206 -6.75 17.64 20.90
N ILE A 207 -6.29 18.83 20.45
CA ILE A 207 -5.22 18.97 19.45
C ILE A 207 -3.93 18.33 19.96
N ASP A 208 -3.48 18.68 21.17
CA ASP A 208 -2.23 18.17 21.73
C ASP A 208 -2.29 16.65 21.93
N THR A 209 -3.43 16.13 22.42
CA THR A 209 -3.66 14.70 22.62
C THR A 209 -3.62 13.95 21.29
N PHE A 210 -4.37 14.43 20.28
CA PHE A 210 -4.43 13.80 18.97
C PHE A 210 -3.09 13.89 18.24
N TRP A 211 -2.39 15.02 18.35
CA TRP A 211 -1.06 15.19 17.75
C TRP A 211 -0.04 14.23 18.36
N SER A 212 -0.02 14.07 19.68
CA SER A 212 0.87 13.12 20.32
C SER A 212 0.59 11.68 19.88
N ASP A 213 -0.69 11.28 19.83
CA ASP A 213 -1.10 9.95 19.35
C ASP A 213 -0.68 9.74 17.89
N LEU A 214 -0.90 10.73 17.03
CA LEU A 214 -0.45 10.71 15.63
C LEU A 214 1.07 10.53 15.53
N LYS A 215 1.86 11.27 16.31
CA LYS A 215 3.34 11.16 16.31
C LYS A 215 3.78 9.74 16.68
N GLN A 216 3.15 9.12 17.67
CA GLN A 216 3.51 7.74 18.07
C GLN A 216 3.09 6.71 17.02
N ASN A 217 1.91 6.85 16.44
CA ASN A 217 1.35 5.86 15.51
C ASN A 217 1.96 5.92 14.10
N SER A 218 2.46 7.09 13.69
CA SER A 218 2.99 7.30 12.33
C SER A 218 4.52 7.32 12.24
N THR A 219 5.24 7.17 13.35
CA THR A 219 6.71 7.15 13.31
C THR A 219 7.18 5.85 12.62
N PRO A 220 7.79 5.93 11.43
CA PRO A 220 8.10 4.75 10.62
C PRO A 220 9.09 3.85 11.33
N GLY A 221 8.82 2.54 11.34
CA GLY A 221 9.70 1.53 11.90
C GLY A 221 9.64 1.37 13.42
N ILE A 222 8.86 2.18 14.14
CA ILE A 222 8.73 2.09 15.60
C ILE A 222 7.25 1.86 15.97
N LEU A 223 6.98 0.84 16.77
CA LEU A 223 5.66 0.58 17.34
C LEU A 223 5.33 1.64 18.40
N LYS A 224 4.06 2.04 18.46
CA LYS A 224 3.52 2.96 19.47
C LYS A 224 3.99 2.63 20.90
N SER A 225 3.98 1.35 21.27
CA SER A 225 4.37 0.89 22.61
C SER A 225 5.85 1.08 22.96
N CYS A 226 6.70 1.32 21.95
CA CYS A 226 8.13 1.55 22.12
C CYS A 226 8.52 3.03 22.05
N LEU A 227 7.56 3.93 21.81
CA LEU A 227 7.82 5.36 21.70
C LEU A 227 7.04 6.11 22.78
N PRO A 228 7.68 6.83 23.71
CA PRO A 228 6.97 7.65 24.68
C PRO A 228 6.24 8.82 24.00
N VAL A 229 5.29 9.39 24.73
CA VAL A 229 4.35 10.45 24.26
C VAL A 229 5.09 11.71 23.80
N ASP A 230 6.22 12.00 24.44
CA ASP A 230 7.08 13.17 24.25
C ASP A 230 8.40 12.84 23.52
N ALA A 231 8.41 11.76 22.74
CA ALA A 231 9.63 11.32 22.05
C ALA A 231 10.16 12.39 21.07
N GLY A 232 11.35 12.89 21.39
CA GLY A 232 12.13 13.77 20.53
C GLY A 232 12.98 13.04 19.48
N ALA A 233 13.71 13.81 18.69
CA ALA A 233 14.57 13.30 17.63
C ALA A 233 15.69 12.36 18.13
N GLU A 234 16.27 12.65 19.30
CA GLU A 234 17.32 11.83 19.93
C GLU A 234 16.81 10.41 20.20
N LEU A 235 15.64 10.30 20.83
CA LEU A 235 15.06 9.01 21.18
C LEU A 235 14.67 8.20 19.95
N ILE A 236 14.03 8.84 18.96
CA ILE A 236 13.69 8.20 17.68
C ILE A 236 14.96 7.65 17.01
N ARG A 237 16.05 8.43 17.01
CA ARG A 237 17.33 8.03 16.43
C ARG A 237 17.97 6.85 17.17
N GLU A 238 17.94 6.85 18.49
CA GLU A 238 18.49 5.73 19.28
C GLU A 238 17.67 4.44 19.10
N GLU A 239 16.35 4.54 18.96
CA GLU A 239 15.51 3.40 18.58
C GLU A 239 15.87 2.87 17.18
N TYR A 240 16.04 3.76 16.20
CA TYR A 240 16.50 3.35 14.86
C TYR A 240 17.85 2.66 14.88
N LYS A 241 18.80 3.21 15.64
CA LYS A 241 20.13 2.62 15.81
C LYS A 241 20.05 1.23 16.45
N THR A 242 19.25 1.08 17.51
CA THR A 242 19.02 -0.21 18.18
C THR A 242 18.44 -1.23 17.20
N MET A 243 17.37 -0.86 16.50
CA MET A 243 16.71 -1.67 15.48
C MET A 243 17.67 -2.10 14.35
N ILE A 244 18.51 -1.19 13.87
CA ILE A 244 19.38 -1.42 12.70
C ILE A 244 20.65 -2.18 13.06
N ASP A 245 21.34 -1.75 14.12
CA ASP A 245 22.65 -2.29 14.48
C ASP A 245 22.51 -3.60 15.29
N LEU A 246 21.50 -3.71 16.15
CA LEU A 246 21.24 -4.92 16.94
C LEU A 246 20.24 -5.88 16.28
N ARG A 247 19.62 -5.49 15.17
CA ARG A 247 18.61 -6.29 14.43
C ARG A 247 17.40 -6.72 15.27
N VAL A 248 16.99 -5.87 16.21
CA VAL A 248 15.81 -6.12 17.06
C VAL A 248 14.53 -5.78 16.30
N THR A 249 13.55 -6.69 16.32
CA THR A 249 12.27 -6.53 15.57
C THR A 249 11.04 -6.42 16.45
N GLU A 250 11.26 -6.39 17.77
CA GLU A 250 10.20 -6.31 18.79
C GLU A 250 9.45 -5.00 18.66
N CYS A 251 10.18 -3.89 18.50
CA CYS A 251 9.62 -2.56 18.31
C CYS A 251 9.29 -2.21 16.86
N VAL A 252 9.40 -3.14 15.91
CA VAL A 252 9.14 -2.86 14.49
C VAL A 252 7.73 -3.30 14.13
N PRO A 253 6.86 -2.39 13.64
CA PRO A 253 5.51 -2.75 13.24
C PRO A 253 5.51 -3.91 12.23
N ILE A 254 4.51 -4.80 12.31
CA ILE A 254 4.41 -5.95 11.37
C ILE A 254 4.37 -5.45 9.93
N GLY A 255 3.61 -4.37 9.70
CA GLY A 255 3.30 -3.87 8.38
C GLY A 255 2.44 -4.84 7.57
N GLU A 256 1.96 -4.37 6.45
CA GLU A 256 1.25 -5.18 5.46
C GLU A 256 2.14 -5.40 4.25
N GLN A 257 2.04 -6.56 3.63
CA GLN A 257 2.75 -6.80 2.37
C GLN A 257 1.92 -6.21 1.23
N LYS A 258 2.52 -5.32 0.43
CA LYS A 258 1.90 -4.90 -0.83
C LYS A 258 1.77 -6.10 -1.75
N TRP A 259 0.55 -6.35 -2.23
CA TRP A 259 0.32 -7.30 -3.30
C TRP A 259 0.88 -6.74 -4.59
N GLU A 260 2.09 -7.16 -4.93
CA GLU A 260 2.68 -6.88 -6.23
C GLU A 260 2.40 -8.04 -7.17
N LEU A 261 1.90 -7.70 -8.36
CA LEU A 261 1.73 -8.64 -9.46
C LEU A 261 3.09 -9.18 -9.90
N ASP A 262 3.54 -10.26 -9.26
CA ASP A 262 4.63 -11.06 -9.81
C ASP A 262 4.05 -11.89 -10.96
N ASN A 263 4.61 -11.74 -12.16
CA ASN A 263 4.27 -12.57 -13.32
C ASN A 263 4.30 -14.07 -12.98
N LYS A 264 5.17 -14.49 -12.06
CA LYS A 264 5.21 -15.88 -11.58
C LYS A 264 3.96 -16.27 -10.80
N GLN A 265 3.46 -15.40 -9.93
CA GLN A 265 2.22 -15.65 -9.19
C GLN A 265 1.03 -15.70 -10.15
N LEU A 266 0.97 -14.79 -11.13
CA LEU A 266 -0.08 -14.83 -12.16
C LEU A 266 -0.06 -16.14 -12.95
N VAL A 267 1.12 -16.60 -13.38
CA VAL A 267 1.28 -17.90 -14.07
C VAL A 267 0.84 -19.05 -13.17
N LEU A 268 1.22 -19.05 -11.89
CA LEU A 268 0.87 -20.09 -10.93
C LEU A 268 -0.65 -20.16 -10.67
N VAL A 269 -1.30 -19.01 -10.45
CA VAL A 269 -2.77 -18.92 -10.29
C VAL A 269 -3.47 -19.37 -11.57
N SER A 270 -3.01 -18.92 -12.74
CA SER A 270 -3.56 -19.31 -14.04
C SER A 270 -3.45 -20.82 -14.27
N ALA A 271 -2.31 -21.43 -13.93
CA ALA A 271 -2.10 -22.86 -14.03
C ALA A 271 -3.04 -23.65 -13.10
N MET A 272 -3.22 -23.19 -11.85
CA MET A 272 -4.16 -23.81 -10.91
C MET A 272 -5.61 -23.73 -11.41
N VAL A 273 -6.05 -22.57 -11.90
CA VAL A 273 -7.39 -22.40 -12.47
C VAL A 273 -7.57 -23.28 -13.71
N TRP A 274 -6.56 -23.35 -14.59
CA TRP A 274 -6.60 -24.21 -15.77
C TRP A 274 -6.73 -25.70 -15.43
N ILE A 275 -5.95 -26.19 -14.45
CA ILE A 275 -6.06 -27.57 -13.96
C ILE A 275 -7.45 -27.83 -13.38
N CYS A 276 -8.00 -26.92 -12.57
CA CYS A 276 -9.36 -27.04 -12.01
C CYS A 276 -10.43 -27.09 -13.11
N LEU A 277 -10.31 -26.26 -14.16
CA LEU A 277 -11.22 -26.29 -15.31
C LEU A 277 -11.10 -27.60 -16.09
N MET A 278 -9.88 -28.10 -16.30
CA MET A 278 -9.66 -29.40 -16.93
C MET A 278 -10.34 -30.52 -16.15
N ILE A 279 -10.18 -30.57 -14.82
CA ILE A 279 -10.79 -31.62 -13.98
C ILE A 279 -12.32 -31.57 -14.04
N THR A 280 -12.91 -30.38 -13.99
CA THR A 280 -14.37 -30.22 -13.93
C THR A 280 -15.07 -30.38 -15.28
N MET A 281 -14.45 -29.89 -16.35
CA MET A 281 -15.09 -29.79 -17.66
C MET A 281 -14.77 -30.98 -18.58
N THR A 282 -13.67 -31.71 -18.35
CA THR A 282 -13.32 -32.91 -19.14
C THR A 282 -14.38 -34.02 -19.06
N PRO A 283 -14.93 -34.39 -17.89
CA PRO A 283 -16.01 -35.39 -17.81
C PRO A 283 -17.26 -34.96 -18.58
N ILE A 284 -17.59 -33.65 -18.56
CA ILE A 284 -18.72 -33.08 -19.28
C ILE A 284 -18.48 -33.18 -20.79
N ALA A 285 -17.29 -32.81 -21.26
CA ALA A 285 -16.91 -32.95 -22.66
C ALA A 285 -17.00 -34.42 -23.12
N PHE A 286 -16.42 -35.35 -22.35
CA PHE A 286 -16.54 -36.79 -22.66
C PHE A 286 -17.99 -37.28 -22.69
N TRP A 287 -18.84 -36.81 -21.79
CA TRP A 287 -20.25 -37.22 -21.78
C TRP A 287 -21.03 -36.66 -22.98
N CYS A 288 -20.81 -35.40 -23.34
CA CYS A 288 -21.46 -34.73 -24.48
C CYS A 288 -21.01 -35.30 -25.83
N PHE A 289 -19.71 -35.55 -26.01
CA PHE A 289 -19.18 -36.04 -27.27
C PHE A 289 -19.16 -37.57 -27.37
N GLY A 290 -19.02 -38.28 -26.25
CA GLY A 290 -19.01 -39.74 -26.20
C GLY A 290 -20.36 -40.38 -26.57
N LYS A 291 -21.48 -39.71 -26.27
CA LYS A 291 -22.82 -40.14 -26.71
C LYS A 291 -23.04 -40.07 -28.22
N SER A 292 -22.25 -39.28 -28.94
CA SER A 292 -22.34 -39.18 -30.41
C SER A 292 -21.51 -40.26 -31.13
N PHE A 293 -20.66 -40.99 -30.38
CA PHE A 293 -19.74 -41.99 -30.92
C PHE A 293 -20.23 -43.44 -30.80
N TRP A 294 -21.19 -43.69 -29.90
CA TRP A 294 -21.92 -44.96 -29.76
C TRP A 294 -23.30 -44.85 -30.38
#